data_AF-A0A8K0TQP1-F1
#
_entry.id   AF-A0A8K0TQP1-F1
#
_cell.length_a   1.000
_cell.length_b   1.000
_cell.length_c   1.000
_cell.angle_alpha   90.00
_cell.angle_beta   90.00
_cell.angle_gamma   90.00
#
_symmetry.space_group_name_H-M   'P 1'
#
loop_
_entity.id
_entity.type
_entity.pdbx_description
1 polymer ?
#
loop_
_entity_poly.entity_id
_entity_poly.type
_entity_poly.pdbx_seq_one_letter_code
_entity_poly.pdbx_strand_id
1 'polypeptide(L)'
;MSSPFEIDYVDRMDSHLLQGCCREAERADIVASNLDGLRAVLAESFHVHMTALIEEMRTTARILRDIADRSQVHHARVAVLLNYLNVVLPCLQRSLRDITAYYEDKTLSREIRWRKMYNRMTEEAGGLPLPQRFALYNSFLSLLKQMLVRSPTFDLNALEAMRSKIMQLREARGIRPPSAQIGPLVRPETMASLIPMQQDPNVHWAEQIFSIPLSSRTPLKSHQKSVSWGPHVPWGHQLSIPKECKILFRRLFDDDRLSLMVYLNLVNQVPYLLIRTFHLGNFWFSLNGAHELRILREGNTLQLRRWSHSEQQSKPWASLSFKTWEEMVLFHCSFVSLKARNALTVRLNPDEQYLADERRIFQGQILDDGYRHTLTVYRDSESRGLRLHAAVAEGDLRRSPVWTAFITHQSASTSWLHVQSRHRIWLRDVQLYVFDQDYRQASQRRRQGGGAFELNFATSEMASKFRDVFQPPAKRSRSRHKEEGKSGKGKAAPKMRIEEGPQVGEVETPGEEEEKKLEGLGVRRVRTPAPRSVTIEEVEDED
;
A
#
# COMPACT_ATOMS: atom_id res chain seq x y z
N MET A 1 -14.85 -32.61 -27.07
CA MET A 1 -15.37 -33.04 -25.75
C MET A 1 -14.23 -33.74 -25.05
N SER A 2 -13.55 -33.06 -24.12
CA SER A 2 -12.42 -33.64 -23.38
C SER A 2 -12.94 -34.53 -22.26
N SER A 3 -12.21 -35.59 -21.93
CA SER A 3 -12.60 -36.61 -20.94
C SER A 3 -12.69 -36.00 -19.52
N PRO A 4 -13.67 -36.40 -18.68
CA PRO A 4 -13.75 -35.96 -17.27
C PRO A 4 -12.46 -36.21 -16.47
N PHE A 5 -11.69 -37.25 -16.83
CA PHE A 5 -10.41 -37.58 -16.19
C PHE A 5 -9.24 -36.66 -16.60
N GLU A 6 -9.30 -36.06 -17.80
CA GLU A 6 -8.29 -35.10 -18.27
C GLU A 6 -8.43 -33.75 -17.56
N ILE A 7 -9.66 -33.36 -17.24
CA ILE A 7 -9.97 -32.10 -16.57
C ILE A 7 -9.43 -32.11 -15.12
N ASP A 8 -9.64 -33.21 -14.38
CA ASP A 8 -9.18 -33.35 -12.99
C ASP A 8 -7.64 -33.43 -12.87
N TYR A 9 -6.95 -33.98 -13.88
CA TYR A 9 -5.49 -34.04 -13.90
C TYR A 9 -4.83 -32.68 -14.19
N VAL A 10 -5.39 -31.93 -15.14
CA VAL A 10 -4.91 -30.57 -15.49
C VAL A 10 -5.15 -29.62 -14.31
N ASP A 11 -6.32 -29.66 -13.66
CA ASP A 11 -6.63 -28.77 -12.53
C ASP A 11 -5.72 -29.02 -11.31
N ARG A 12 -5.36 -30.30 -11.04
CA ARG A 12 -4.38 -30.66 -9.99
C ARG A 12 -2.95 -30.23 -10.33
N MET A 13 -2.55 -30.34 -11.60
CA MET A 13 -1.21 -29.96 -12.06
C MET A 13 -1.04 -28.43 -12.13
N ASP A 14 -2.11 -27.71 -12.49
CA ASP A 14 -2.23 -26.25 -12.48
C ASP A 14 -2.10 -25.69 -11.05
N SER A 15 -2.77 -26.33 -10.10
CA SER A 15 -2.64 -26.03 -8.66
C SER A 15 -1.21 -26.25 -8.16
N HIS A 16 -0.54 -27.33 -8.58
CA HIS A 16 0.81 -27.68 -8.11
C HIS A 16 1.88 -26.67 -8.53
N LEU A 17 1.87 -26.18 -9.78
CA LEU A 17 2.86 -25.21 -10.26
C LEU A 17 2.64 -23.81 -9.67
N LEU A 18 1.39 -23.37 -9.50
CA LEU A 18 1.09 -22.11 -8.82
C LEU A 18 1.43 -22.17 -7.32
N GLN A 19 1.19 -23.32 -6.67
CA GLN A 19 1.72 -23.59 -5.33
C GLN A 19 3.25 -23.60 -5.32
N GLY A 20 3.89 -24.02 -6.42
CA GLY A 20 5.33 -23.92 -6.64
C GLY A 20 5.85 -22.48 -6.56
N CYS A 21 5.17 -21.50 -7.18
CA CYS A 21 5.52 -20.08 -7.04
C CYS A 21 5.55 -19.64 -5.58
N CYS A 22 4.49 -20.00 -4.85
CA CYS A 22 4.31 -19.75 -3.44
C CYS A 22 5.43 -20.34 -2.58
N ARG A 23 5.76 -21.63 -2.78
CA ARG A 23 6.84 -22.34 -2.05
C ARG A 23 8.22 -21.76 -2.33
N GLU A 24 8.53 -21.48 -3.60
CA GLU A 24 9.84 -20.95 -3.97
C GLU A 24 9.99 -19.47 -3.57
N ALA A 25 8.90 -18.71 -3.45
CA ALA A 25 8.92 -17.38 -2.86
C ALA A 25 9.32 -17.41 -1.37
N GLU A 26 8.75 -18.35 -0.59
CA GLU A 26 9.16 -18.55 0.79
C GLU A 26 10.63 -18.97 0.90
N ARG A 27 11.03 -19.95 0.09
CA ARG A 27 12.43 -20.41 0.07
C ARG A 27 13.38 -19.26 -0.25
N ALA A 28 13.03 -18.39 -1.20
CA ALA A 28 13.81 -17.20 -1.53
C ALA A 28 13.95 -16.24 -0.34
N ASP A 29 12.89 -16.00 0.43
CA ASP A 29 12.97 -15.16 1.62
C ASP A 29 13.82 -15.78 2.73
N ILE A 30 13.68 -17.09 2.98
CA ILE A 30 14.50 -17.81 3.98
C ILE A 30 15.99 -17.71 3.60
N VAL A 31 16.30 -17.99 2.33
CA VAL A 31 17.68 -17.91 1.83
C VAL A 31 18.21 -16.48 1.90
N ALA A 32 17.42 -15.47 1.53
CA ALA A 32 17.80 -14.07 1.65
C ALA A 32 18.08 -13.67 3.11
N SER A 33 17.23 -14.09 4.06
CA SER A 33 17.45 -13.86 5.50
C SER A 33 18.71 -14.54 6.02
N ASN A 34 18.98 -15.78 5.60
CA ASN A 34 20.19 -16.50 5.96
C ASN A 34 21.44 -15.78 5.44
N LEU A 35 21.41 -15.30 4.20
CA LEU A 35 22.51 -14.54 3.60
C LEU A 35 22.69 -13.17 4.25
N ASP A 36 21.63 -12.49 4.67
CA ASP A 36 21.74 -11.24 5.45
C ASP A 36 22.43 -11.49 6.80
N GLY A 37 22.08 -12.60 7.48
CA GLY A 37 22.76 -13.02 8.70
C GLY A 37 24.25 -13.35 8.48
N LEU A 38 24.60 -13.93 7.32
CA LEU A 38 26.00 -14.14 6.94
C LEU A 38 26.73 -12.83 6.65
N ARG A 39 26.09 -11.91 5.91
CA ARG A 39 26.63 -10.60 5.55
C ARG A 39 26.98 -9.78 6.78
N ALA A 40 26.14 -9.82 7.82
CA ALA A 40 26.35 -9.12 9.08
C ALA A 40 27.63 -9.55 9.83
N VAL A 41 28.23 -10.69 9.50
CA VAL A 41 29.42 -11.23 10.18
C VAL A 41 30.65 -11.32 9.27
N LEU A 42 30.49 -11.15 7.97
CA LEU A 42 31.60 -11.15 7.01
C LEU A 42 32.14 -9.73 6.76
N ALA A 43 33.40 -9.67 6.31
CA ALA A 43 34.05 -8.41 5.95
C ALA A 43 33.29 -7.64 4.86
N GLU A 44 33.38 -6.31 4.90
CA GLU A 44 32.67 -5.39 3.99
C GLU A 44 33.00 -5.62 2.51
N SER A 45 34.17 -6.16 2.20
CA SER A 45 34.60 -6.50 0.84
C SER A 45 33.64 -7.46 0.13
N PHE A 46 32.87 -8.26 0.86
CA PHE A 46 31.88 -9.18 0.30
C PHE A 46 30.48 -8.58 0.17
N HIS A 47 30.21 -7.43 0.82
CA HIS A 47 28.85 -6.93 1.01
C HIS A 47 28.17 -6.55 -0.30
N VAL A 48 28.90 -5.98 -1.26
CA VAL A 48 28.32 -5.52 -2.54
C VAL A 48 27.59 -6.66 -3.27
N HIS A 49 28.26 -7.80 -3.46
CA HIS A 49 27.68 -8.95 -4.14
C HIS A 49 26.59 -9.66 -3.31
N MET A 50 26.75 -9.70 -1.98
CA MET A 50 25.74 -10.26 -1.07
C MET A 50 24.45 -9.44 -1.10
N THR A 51 24.55 -8.12 -0.96
CA THR A 51 23.40 -7.20 -0.97
C THR A 51 22.66 -7.31 -2.30
N ALA A 52 23.37 -7.27 -3.43
CA ALA A 52 22.76 -7.43 -4.75
C ALA A 52 22.00 -8.77 -4.87
N LEU A 53 22.61 -9.88 -4.42
CA LEU A 53 21.96 -11.20 -4.44
C LEU A 53 20.70 -11.25 -3.54
N ILE A 54 20.78 -10.69 -2.34
CA ILE A 54 19.68 -10.64 -1.37
C ILE A 54 18.51 -9.81 -1.92
N GLU A 55 18.79 -8.67 -2.54
CA GLU A 55 17.77 -7.81 -3.17
C GLU A 55 17.07 -8.50 -4.34
N GLU A 56 17.83 -9.19 -5.19
CA GLU A 56 17.27 -9.96 -6.30
C GLU A 56 16.41 -11.12 -5.80
N MET A 57 16.80 -11.85 -4.74
CA MET A 57 15.99 -12.91 -4.13
C MET A 57 14.67 -12.38 -3.53
N ARG A 58 14.72 -11.26 -2.81
CA ARG A 58 13.51 -10.58 -2.30
C ARG A 58 12.60 -10.13 -3.43
N THR A 59 13.18 -9.72 -4.55
CA THR A 59 12.42 -9.38 -5.76
C THR A 59 11.78 -10.61 -6.38
N THR A 60 12.48 -11.74 -6.44
CA THR A 60 11.92 -13.03 -6.87
C THR A 60 10.72 -13.43 -6.02
N ALA A 61 10.85 -13.40 -4.69
CA ALA A 61 9.77 -13.74 -3.78
C ALA A 61 8.51 -12.89 -4.01
N ARG A 62 8.68 -11.57 -4.14
CA ARG A 62 7.59 -10.63 -4.42
C ARG A 62 6.90 -10.90 -5.76
N ILE A 63 7.66 -11.14 -6.83
CA ILE A 63 7.08 -11.37 -8.17
C ILE A 63 6.31 -12.70 -8.18
N LEU A 64 6.85 -13.76 -7.59
CA LEU A 64 6.20 -15.07 -7.53
C LEU A 64 4.86 -15.01 -6.79
N ARG A 65 4.80 -14.31 -5.65
CA ARG A 65 3.54 -14.08 -4.91
C ARG A 65 2.56 -13.25 -5.72
N ASP A 66 3.01 -12.21 -6.41
CA ASP A 66 2.15 -11.37 -7.25
C ASP A 66 1.57 -12.16 -8.45
N ILE A 67 2.36 -13.05 -9.06
CA ILE A 67 1.88 -13.97 -10.11
C ILE A 67 0.82 -14.91 -9.54
N ALA A 68 1.07 -15.51 -8.37
CA ALA A 68 0.10 -16.36 -7.71
C ALA A 68 -1.20 -15.58 -7.42
N ASP A 69 -1.12 -14.47 -6.70
CA ASP A 69 -2.28 -13.63 -6.36
C ASP A 69 -3.15 -13.29 -7.59
N ARG A 70 -2.52 -12.90 -8.71
CA ARG A 70 -3.23 -12.52 -9.94
C ARG A 70 -3.79 -13.71 -10.70
N SER A 71 -3.20 -14.89 -10.55
CA SER A 71 -3.68 -16.13 -11.19
C SER A 71 -5.06 -16.54 -10.66
N GLN A 72 -5.38 -16.15 -9.42
CA GLN A 72 -6.71 -16.33 -8.81
C GLN A 72 -7.82 -15.47 -9.46
N VAL A 73 -7.47 -14.45 -10.23
CA VAL A 73 -8.43 -13.57 -10.90
C VAL A 73 -8.43 -13.78 -12.42
N HIS A 74 -7.33 -14.32 -12.95
CA HIS A 74 -7.08 -14.41 -14.38
C HIS A 74 -6.99 -15.86 -14.87
N HIS A 75 -7.91 -16.72 -14.39
CA HIS A 75 -7.95 -18.16 -14.66
C HIS A 75 -7.78 -18.53 -16.13
N ALA A 76 -8.44 -17.81 -17.04
CA ALA A 76 -8.38 -18.08 -18.49
C ALA A 76 -6.96 -18.01 -19.08
N ARG A 77 -6.01 -17.34 -18.40
CA ARG A 77 -4.62 -17.17 -18.85
C ARG A 77 -3.62 -18.05 -18.09
N VAL A 78 -4.08 -18.77 -17.06
CA VAL A 78 -3.23 -19.59 -16.20
C VAL A 78 -2.58 -20.72 -17.01
N ALA A 79 -3.32 -21.39 -17.90
CA ALA A 79 -2.77 -22.48 -18.72
C ALA A 79 -1.52 -22.07 -19.53
N VAL A 80 -1.51 -20.85 -20.12
CA VAL A 80 -0.35 -20.34 -20.86
C VAL A 80 0.81 -20.05 -19.90
N LEU A 81 0.52 -19.42 -18.77
CA LEU A 81 1.49 -19.07 -17.74
C LEU A 81 2.22 -20.31 -17.21
N LEU A 82 1.51 -21.41 -16.98
CA LEU A 82 2.04 -22.63 -16.39
C LEU A 82 3.15 -23.26 -17.24
N ASN A 83 3.04 -23.21 -18.56
CA ASN A 83 4.09 -23.68 -19.47
C ASN A 83 5.41 -22.96 -19.23
N TYR A 84 5.37 -21.64 -19.05
CA TYR A 84 6.57 -20.86 -18.78
C TYR A 84 7.06 -21.00 -17.33
N LEU A 85 6.16 -21.17 -16.36
CA LEU A 85 6.54 -21.46 -14.98
C LEU A 85 7.31 -22.78 -14.86
N ASN A 86 6.90 -23.81 -15.62
CA ASN A 86 7.61 -25.09 -15.66
C ASN A 86 9.04 -24.99 -16.23
N VAL A 87 9.33 -23.93 -17.00
CA VAL A 87 10.70 -23.64 -17.48
C VAL A 87 11.57 -23.07 -16.36
N VAL A 88 11.08 -22.07 -15.62
CA VAL A 88 11.89 -21.30 -14.67
C VAL A 88 11.92 -21.86 -13.25
N LEU A 89 10.79 -22.38 -12.74
CA LEU A 89 10.69 -22.79 -11.33
C LEU A 89 11.71 -23.86 -10.94
N PRO A 90 11.98 -24.92 -11.74
CA PRO A 90 13.00 -25.90 -11.39
C PRO A 90 14.42 -25.32 -11.32
N CYS A 91 14.76 -24.38 -12.22
CA CYS A 91 16.06 -23.70 -12.21
C CYS A 91 16.21 -22.81 -10.97
N LEU A 92 15.17 -22.05 -10.64
CA LEU A 92 15.12 -21.22 -9.45
C LEU A 92 15.23 -22.06 -8.18
N GLN A 93 14.41 -23.11 -8.06
CA GLN A 93 14.43 -24.04 -6.94
C GLN A 93 15.82 -24.63 -6.73
N ARG A 94 16.45 -25.10 -7.81
CA ARG A 94 17.80 -25.66 -7.73
C ARG A 94 18.82 -24.61 -7.25
N SER A 95 18.76 -23.38 -7.77
CA SER A 95 19.62 -22.27 -7.29
C SER A 95 19.45 -22.00 -5.81
N LEU A 96 18.21 -21.93 -5.32
CA LEU A 96 17.94 -21.68 -3.91
C LEU A 96 18.42 -22.83 -3.01
N ARG A 97 18.19 -24.09 -3.42
CA ARG A 97 18.66 -25.27 -2.68
C ARG A 97 20.18 -25.37 -2.63
N ASP A 98 20.86 -25.09 -3.73
CA ASP A 98 22.33 -25.12 -3.75
C ASP A 98 22.90 -24.07 -2.78
N ILE A 99 22.33 -22.86 -2.76
CA ILE A 99 22.73 -21.81 -1.81
C ILE A 99 22.48 -22.24 -0.37
N THR A 100 21.33 -22.83 -0.07
CA THR A 100 21.04 -23.40 1.25
C THR A 100 22.09 -24.45 1.64
N ALA A 101 22.43 -25.38 0.75
CA ALA A 101 23.41 -26.44 1.02
C ALA A 101 24.80 -25.87 1.34
N TYR A 102 25.28 -24.87 0.58
CA TYR A 102 26.54 -24.19 0.91
C TYR A 102 26.47 -23.41 2.21
N TYR A 103 25.34 -22.74 2.47
CA TYR A 103 25.14 -21.99 3.71
C TYR A 103 25.15 -22.92 4.93
N GLU A 104 24.55 -24.10 4.84
CA GLU A 104 24.40 -25.05 5.94
C GLU A 104 25.63 -25.94 6.17
N ASP A 105 26.64 -25.91 5.28
CA ASP A 105 27.87 -26.69 5.43
C ASP A 105 28.72 -26.19 6.61
N LYS A 106 28.46 -26.77 7.80
CA LYS A 106 29.15 -26.43 9.05
C LYS A 106 30.61 -26.90 9.09
N THR A 107 31.08 -27.68 8.10
CA THR A 107 32.47 -28.13 8.04
C THR A 107 33.43 -27.02 7.60
N LEU A 108 32.89 -25.95 7.00
CA LEU A 108 33.65 -24.83 6.47
C LEU A 108 33.40 -23.54 7.26
N SER A 109 34.40 -22.66 7.30
CA SER A 109 34.22 -21.31 7.86
C SER A 109 33.17 -20.52 7.08
N ARG A 110 32.57 -19.51 7.72
CA ARG A 110 31.55 -18.63 7.09
C ARG A 110 32.06 -17.98 5.81
N GLU A 111 33.30 -17.51 5.80
CA GLU A 111 33.92 -16.88 4.63
C GLU A 111 34.14 -17.91 3.51
N ILE A 112 34.68 -19.08 3.84
CA ILE A 112 34.95 -20.13 2.85
C ILE A 112 33.64 -20.62 2.23
N ARG A 113 32.57 -20.75 3.01
CA ARG A 113 31.22 -21.07 2.50
C ARG A 113 30.78 -20.06 1.45
N TRP A 114 30.85 -18.76 1.75
CA TRP A 114 30.46 -17.70 0.81
C TRP A 114 31.29 -17.75 -0.48
N ARG A 115 32.63 -17.76 -0.37
CA ARG A 115 33.53 -17.75 -1.53
C ARG A 115 33.32 -18.98 -2.41
N LYS A 116 33.22 -20.17 -1.80
CA LYS A 116 33.00 -21.43 -2.52
C LYS A 116 31.64 -21.44 -3.20
N MET A 117 30.59 -21.01 -2.53
CA MET A 117 29.25 -20.88 -3.09
C MET A 117 29.25 -19.94 -4.29
N TYR A 118 29.73 -18.71 -4.11
CA TYR A 118 29.71 -17.69 -5.14
C TYR A 118 30.50 -18.12 -6.37
N ASN A 119 31.71 -18.63 -6.21
CA ASN A 119 32.57 -19.03 -7.32
C ASN A 119 32.04 -20.26 -8.05
N ARG A 120 31.76 -21.36 -7.32
CA ARG A 120 31.31 -22.62 -7.96
C ARG A 120 29.99 -22.45 -8.68
N MET A 121 29.04 -21.76 -8.05
CA MET A 121 27.78 -21.51 -8.72
C MET A 121 27.98 -20.58 -9.92
N THR A 122 28.85 -19.56 -9.87
CA THR A 122 29.15 -18.73 -11.06
C THR A 122 29.73 -19.56 -12.21
N GLU A 123 30.67 -20.46 -11.92
CA GLU A 123 31.28 -21.36 -12.90
C GLU A 123 30.27 -22.32 -13.56
N GLU A 124 29.32 -22.85 -12.78
CA GLU A 124 28.26 -23.78 -13.24
C GLU A 124 27.41 -23.24 -14.40
N ALA A 125 27.30 -21.90 -14.54
CA ALA A 125 26.39 -21.24 -15.47
C ALA A 125 27.11 -20.46 -16.57
N GLY A 126 28.21 -21.00 -17.11
CA GLY A 126 28.99 -20.32 -18.14
C GLY A 126 29.57 -18.98 -17.68
N GLY A 127 29.88 -18.87 -16.38
CA GLY A 127 30.39 -17.65 -15.76
C GLY A 127 29.32 -16.62 -15.38
N LEU A 128 28.03 -16.94 -15.45
CA LEU A 128 26.95 -16.03 -15.05
C LEU A 128 26.92 -15.88 -13.51
N PRO A 129 27.27 -14.69 -12.97
CA PRO A 129 27.31 -14.52 -11.52
C PRO A 129 25.90 -14.55 -10.91
N LEU A 130 25.83 -14.95 -9.64
CA LEU A 130 24.57 -15.26 -8.97
C LEU A 130 23.57 -14.10 -8.97
N PRO A 131 23.96 -12.83 -8.68
CA PRO A 131 23.04 -11.71 -8.79
C PRO A 131 22.43 -11.59 -10.20
N GLN A 132 23.22 -11.68 -11.27
CA GLN A 132 22.69 -11.62 -12.64
C GLN A 132 21.80 -12.83 -12.97
N ARG A 133 22.07 -14.01 -12.39
CA ARG A 133 21.19 -15.18 -12.54
C ARG A 133 19.80 -14.93 -11.96
N PHE A 134 19.71 -14.35 -10.77
CA PHE A 134 18.41 -14.00 -10.20
C PHE A 134 17.75 -12.82 -10.94
N ALA A 135 18.53 -11.84 -11.42
CA ALA A 135 18.01 -10.79 -12.29
C ALA A 135 17.40 -11.33 -13.59
N LEU A 136 17.99 -12.38 -14.17
CA LEU A 136 17.43 -13.11 -15.31
C LEU A 136 16.09 -13.75 -14.96
N TYR A 137 16.01 -14.46 -13.83
CA TYR A 137 14.74 -15.03 -13.35
C TYR A 137 13.68 -13.95 -13.13
N ASN A 138 14.04 -12.84 -12.49
CA ASN A 138 13.14 -11.73 -12.18
C ASN A 138 12.62 -11.03 -13.44
N SER A 139 13.48 -10.85 -14.44
CA SER A 139 13.08 -10.28 -15.73
C SER A 139 12.08 -11.19 -16.44
N PHE A 140 12.34 -12.49 -16.47
CA PHE A 140 11.44 -13.48 -17.07
C PHE A 140 10.09 -13.55 -16.34
N LEU A 141 10.10 -13.67 -15.01
CA LEU A 141 8.89 -13.67 -14.19
C LEU A 141 8.10 -12.37 -14.32
N SER A 142 8.77 -11.22 -14.49
CA SER A 142 8.09 -9.93 -14.73
C SER A 142 7.36 -9.91 -16.06
N LEU A 143 7.92 -10.49 -17.12
CA LEU A 143 7.24 -10.65 -18.41
C LEU A 143 6.04 -11.59 -18.30
N LEU A 144 6.16 -12.68 -17.53
CA LEU A 144 5.02 -13.57 -17.23
C LEU A 144 3.90 -12.85 -16.49
N LYS A 145 4.24 -12.01 -15.51
CA LYS A 145 3.25 -11.15 -14.85
C LYS A 145 2.58 -10.20 -15.85
N GLN A 146 3.34 -9.56 -16.72
CA GLN A 146 2.81 -8.64 -17.74
C GLN A 146 1.85 -9.36 -18.70
N MET A 147 2.19 -10.57 -19.14
CA MET A 147 1.31 -11.44 -19.92
C MET A 147 0.01 -11.75 -19.17
N LEU A 148 0.14 -12.16 -17.90
CA LEU A 148 -0.99 -12.50 -17.03
C LEU A 148 -1.98 -11.33 -16.85
N VAL A 149 -1.51 -10.08 -16.89
CA VAL A 149 -2.36 -8.90 -16.73
C VAL A 149 -2.70 -8.18 -18.04
N ARG A 150 -2.21 -8.66 -19.20
CA ARG A 150 -2.33 -7.96 -20.51
C ARG A 150 -1.73 -6.55 -20.46
N SER A 151 -0.52 -6.42 -19.92
CA SER A 151 0.18 -5.13 -19.92
C SER A 151 0.41 -4.65 -21.37
N PRO A 152 0.17 -3.37 -21.68
CA PRO A 152 0.52 -2.80 -22.99
C PRO A 152 2.01 -2.83 -23.27
N THR A 153 2.84 -2.96 -22.23
CA THR A 153 4.30 -3.08 -22.34
C THR A 153 4.78 -4.53 -22.50
N PHE A 154 3.88 -5.50 -22.61
CA PHE A 154 4.26 -6.90 -22.73
C PHE A 154 4.99 -7.14 -24.06
N ASP A 155 6.18 -7.73 -23.99
CA ASP A 155 7.02 -8.05 -25.14
C ASP A 155 7.23 -9.58 -25.22
N LEU A 156 6.61 -10.19 -26.23
CA LEU A 156 6.73 -11.63 -26.49
C LEU A 156 8.14 -12.03 -26.95
N ASN A 157 8.82 -11.18 -27.73
CA ASN A 157 10.16 -11.46 -28.20
C ASN A 157 11.15 -11.45 -27.04
N ALA A 158 11.01 -10.49 -26.12
CA ALA A 158 11.78 -10.46 -24.89
C ALA A 158 11.52 -11.72 -24.03
N LEU A 159 10.25 -12.17 -23.95
CA LEU A 159 9.89 -13.38 -23.20
C LEU A 159 10.58 -14.63 -23.76
N GLU A 160 10.52 -14.85 -25.07
CA GLU A 160 11.13 -16.01 -25.73
C GLU A 160 12.68 -15.95 -25.72
N ALA A 161 13.26 -14.76 -25.82
CA ALA A 161 14.70 -14.57 -25.65
C ALA A 161 15.17 -14.93 -24.23
N MET A 162 14.43 -14.49 -23.20
CA MET A 162 14.72 -14.83 -21.81
C MET A 162 14.48 -16.32 -21.52
N ARG A 163 13.42 -16.92 -22.10
CA ARG A 163 13.18 -18.36 -22.05
C ARG A 163 14.37 -19.15 -22.57
N SER A 164 14.92 -18.74 -23.72
CA SER A 164 16.06 -19.40 -24.34
C SER A 164 17.30 -19.38 -23.43
N LYS A 165 17.58 -18.23 -22.78
CA LYS A 165 18.66 -18.12 -21.78
C LYS A 165 18.44 -19.02 -20.57
N ILE A 166 17.21 -19.12 -20.07
CA ILE A 166 16.88 -20.02 -18.94
C ILE A 166 17.02 -21.48 -19.36
N MET A 167 16.67 -21.84 -20.60
CA MET A 167 16.85 -23.20 -21.12
C MET A 167 18.34 -23.58 -21.22
N GLN A 168 19.20 -22.68 -21.67
CA GLN A 168 20.66 -22.89 -21.66
C GLN A 168 21.17 -23.11 -20.23
N LEU A 169 20.70 -22.30 -19.27
CA LEU A 169 21.03 -22.47 -17.86
C LEU A 169 20.52 -23.81 -17.31
N ARG A 170 19.35 -24.25 -17.76
CA ARG A 170 18.74 -25.53 -17.37
C ARG A 170 19.59 -26.71 -17.83
N GLU A 171 20.03 -26.66 -19.09
CA GLU A 171 20.91 -27.66 -19.71
C GLU A 171 22.27 -27.72 -19.02
N ALA A 172 22.93 -26.57 -18.81
CA ALA A 172 24.22 -26.49 -18.12
C ALA A 172 24.19 -27.11 -16.71
N ARG A 173 23.00 -27.15 -16.09
CA ARG A 173 22.78 -27.67 -14.73
C ARG A 173 22.20 -29.08 -14.71
N GLY A 174 22.09 -29.75 -15.87
CA GLY A 174 21.56 -31.10 -15.99
C GLY A 174 20.10 -31.24 -15.56
N ILE A 175 19.34 -30.15 -15.53
CA ILE A 175 17.92 -30.18 -15.18
C ILE A 175 17.15 -30.66 -16.41
N ARG A 176 16.39 -31.75 -16.28
CA ARG A 176 15.61 -32.32 -17.39
C ARG A 176 14.74 -31.25 -18.06
N PRO A 177 14.61 -31.22 -19.40
CA PRO A 177 13.71 -30.28 -20.06
C PRO A 177 12.28 -30.44 -19.53
N PRO A 178 11.44 -29.39 -19.61
CA PRO A 178 10.03 -29.50 -19.23
C PRO A 178 9.40 -30.71 -19.92
N SER A 179 8.81 -31.64 -19.15
CA SER A 179 7.93 -32.68 -19.70
C SER A 179 6.78 -32.01 -20.47
N ALA A 180 6.28 -32.69 -21.51
CA ALA A 180 5.33 -32.20 -22.52
C ALA A 180 4.33 -31.12 -22.05
N GLN A 181 4.04 -30.18 -22.96
CA GLN A 181 3.11 -29.04 -22.79
C GLN A 181 2.06 -29.24 -21.69
N ILE A 182 2.15 -28.41 -20.65
CA ILE A 182 1.17 -28.36 -19.58
C ILE A 182 0.03 -27.49 -20.11
N GLY A 183 -0.98 -28.13 -20.69
CA GLY A 183 -2.16 -27.48 -21.26
C GLY A 183 -2.21 -27.44 -22.79
N PRO A 184 -3.32 -26.94 -23.37
CA PRO A 184 -3.55 -26.96 -24.81
C PRO A 184 -2.49 -26.17 -25.58
N LEU A 185 -2.13 -26.66 -26.76
CA LEU A 185 -1.17 -26.07 -27.69
C LEU A 185 -1.54 -24.60 -27.96
N VAL A 186 -0.85 -23.66 -27.31
CA VAL A 186 -1.08 -22.22 -27.51
C VAL A 186 -0.51 -21.86 -28.87
N ARG A 187 -1.36 -21.79 -29.90
CA ARG A 187 -0.96 -21.32 -31.22
C ARG A 187 -0.53 -19.85 -31.12
N PRO A 188 0.43 -19.38 -31.92
CA PRO A 188 0.78 -17.95 -32.01
C PRO A 188 -0.45 -17.05 -32.22
N GLU A 189 -1.47 -17.55 -32.93
CA GLU A 189 -2.78 -16.93 -33.13
C GLU A 189 -3.52 -16.64 -31.80
N THR A 190 -3.44 -17.54 -30.83
CA THR A 190 -4.02 -17.37 -29.48
C THR A 190 -3.24 -16.33 -28.68
N MET A 191 -1.91 -16.23 -28.86
CA MET A 191 -1.11 -15.16 -28.26
C MET A 191 -1.38 -13.78 -28.87
N ALA A 192 -1.74 -13.69 -30.15
CA ALA A 192 -2.16 -12.44 -30.78
C ALA A 192 -3.44 -11.86 -30.12
N SER A 193 -4.32 -12.71 -29.56
CA SER A 193 -5.47 -12.30 -28.74
C SER A 193 -5.14 -11.87 -27.30
N LEU A 194 -3.86 -12.01 -26.88
CA LEU A 194 -3.32 -11.52 -25.61
C LEU A 194 -2.66 -10.13 -25.75
N ILE A 195 -2.46 -9.65 -26.97
CA ILE A 195 -2.01 -8.29 -27.26
C ILE A 195 -3.19 -7.34 -27.00
N PRO A 196 -3.02 -6.25 -26.22
CA PRO A 196 -4.13 -5.42 -25.82
C PRO A 196 -4.79 -4.74 -27.03
N MET A 197 -6.08 -5.01 -27.24
CA MET A 197 -6.94 -4.09 -27.98
C MET A 197 -7.22 -2.89 -27.08
N GLN A 198 -6.50 -1.79 -27.34
CA GLN A 198 -6.64 -0.45 -26.75
C GLN A 198 -6.44 -0.36 -25.22
N GLN A 199 -5.83 0.74 -24.77
CA GLN A 199 -5.96 1.15 -23.37
C GLN A 199 -7.45 1.28 -23.07
N ASP A 200 -7.93 0.63 -22.01
CA ASP A 200 -9.29 0.81 -21.54
C ASP A 200 -9.49 2.31 -21.27
N PRO A 201 -10.29 3.02 -22.08
CA PRO A 201 -10.50 4.47 -21.90
C PRO A 201 -11.20 4.76 -20.57
N ASN A 202 -11.64 3.72 -19.84
CA ASN A 202 -12.27 3.77 -18.53
C ASN A 202 -11.39 3.14 -17.43
N VAL A 203 -10.17 3.67 -17.24
CA VAL A 203 -9.39 3.37 -16.03
C VAL A 203 -10.21 3.82 -14.82
N HIS A 204 -10.49 2.88 -13.91
CA HIS A 204 -11.32 3.16 -12.75
C HIS A 204 -10.57 4.09 -11.79
N TRP A 205 -11.25 5.08 -11.20
CA TRP A 205 -10.64 6.06 -10.30
C TRP A 205 -9.77 5.43 -9.20
N ALA A 206 -10.16 4.27 -8.67
CA ALA A 206 -9.40 3.57 -7.63
C ALA A 206 -8.02 3.10 -8.12
N GLU A 207 -7.90 2.66 -9.38
CA GLU A 207 -6.61 2.33 -9.99
C GLU A 207 -5.71 3.57 -10.05
N GLN A 208 -6.31 4.71 -10.45
CA GLN A 208 -5.59 5.98 -10.56
C GLN A 208 -5.05 6.45 -9.21
N ILE A 209 -5.87 6.45 -8.14
CA ILE A 209 -5.47 6.87 -6.79
C ILE A 209 -4.19 6.16 -6.32
N PHE A 210 -4.11 4.84 -6.52
CA PHE A 210 -2.98 4.05 -6.03
C PHE A 210 -1.81 3.98 -7.02
N SER A 211 -1.96 4.55 -8.21
CA SER A 211 -0.86 4.77 -9.18
C SER A 211 -0.14 6.09 -8.97
N ILE A 212 -0.82 7.08 -8.36
CA ILE A 212 -0.30 8.42 -8.12
C ILE A 212 0.69 8.40 -6.94
N PRO A 213 1.89 8.98 -7.07
CA PRO A 213 2.79 9.16 -5.93
C PRO A 213 2.17 10.01 -4.83
N LEU A 214 2.36 9.61 -3.58
CA LEU A 214 1.88 10.37 -2.43
C LEU A 214 2.57 11.74 -2.35
N SER A 215 1.78 12.79 -2.20
CA SER A 215 2.25 14.16 -2.00
C SER A 215 2.97 14.38 -0.66
N SER A 216 2.68 13.54 0.34
CA SER A 216 3.34 13.50 1.64
C SER A 216 3.31 12.08 2.23
N ARG A 217 4.19 11.82 3.19
CA ARG A 217 4.30 10.53 3.90
C ARG A 217 4.50 10.79 5.38
N THR A 218 3.42 11.19 6.04
CA THR A 218 3.44 11.50 7.47
C THR A 218 3.45 10.20 8.27
N PRO A 219 4.51 9.90 9.04
CA PRO A 219 4.64 8.63 9.74
C PRO A 219 3.62 8.50 10.87
N LEU A 220 3.07 7.31 11.05
CA LEU A 220 2.24 6.93 12.20
C LEU A 220 3.09 6.13 13.21
N LYS A 221 2.87 6.34 14.52
CA LYS A 221 3.68 5.74 15.57
C LYS A 221 3.08 4.41 16.01
N SER A 222 3.47 3.29 15.40
CA SER A 222 3.16 1.96 15.91
C SER A 222 3.88 0.86 15.11
N HIS A 223 4.19 -0.25 15.79
CA HIS A 223 4.82 -1.46 15.23
C HIS A 223 3.84 -2.63 15.15
N GLN A 224 2.53 -2.39 15.26
CA GLN A 224 1.54 -3.46 15.14
C GLN A 224 1.60 -4.07 13.74
N LYS A 225 1.65 -5.40 13.67
CA LYS A 225 1.58 -6.15 12.42
C LYS A 225 0.14 -6.24 11.95
N SER A 226 -0.07 -6.28 10.64
CA SER A 226 -1.38 -6.57 10.08
C SER A 226 -1.74 -8.03 10.33
N VAL A 227 -3.02 -8.28 10.56
CA VAL A 227 -3.56 -9.60 10.88
C VAL A 227 -4.78 -9.87 10.03
N SER A 228 -4.92 -11.11 9.59
CA SER A 228 -6.15 -11.62 8.99
C SER A 228 -6.70 -12.71 9.90
N TRP A 229 -7.98 -12.59 10.27
CA TRP A 229 -8.67 -13.54 11.17
C TRP A 229 -9.59 -14.52 10.43
N GLY A 230 -9.84 -14.29 9.14
CA GLY A 230 -10.58 -15.23 8.31
C GLY A 230 -12.12 -15.10 8.39
N PRO A 231 -12.85 -16.07 7.80
CA PRO A 231 -12.43 -17.45 7.55
C PRO A 231 -11.41 -17.56 6.44
N HIS A 232 -10.45 -18.46 6.61
CA HIS A 232 -9.43 -18.74 5.60
C HIS A 232 -9.73 -20.04 4.89
N VAL A 233 -9.49 -20.04 3.59
CA VAL A 233 -9.44 -21.26 2.78
C VAL A 233 -8.03 -21.43 2.24
N PRO A 234 -7.55 -22.67 2.13
CA PRO A 234 -6.26 -22.93 1.51
C PRO A 234 -6.33 -22.65 -0.01
N TRP A 235 -5.16 -22.47 -0.62
CA TRP A 235 -5.04 -22.35 -2.07
C TRP A 235 -5.72 -23.51 -2.81
N GLY A 236 -6.41 -23.21 -3.92
CA GLY A 236 -7.05 -24.23 -4.77
C GLY A 236 -8.41 -24.72 -4.26
N HIS A 237 -8.83 -24.32 -3.05
CA HIS A 237 -10.24 -24.44 -2.67
C HIS A 237 -11.05 -23.36 -3.37
N GLN A 238 -12.30 -23.68 -3.69
CA GLN A 238 -13.17 -22.84 -4.48
C GLN A 238 -13.56 -21.57 -3.72
N LEU A 239 -12.76 -20.52 -3.87
CA LEU A 239 -13.19 -19.16 -3.60
C LEU A 239 -14.21 -18.78 -4.67
N SER A 240 -15.35 -18.26 -4.25
CA SER A 240 -16.38 -17.73 -5.16
C SER A 240 -15.96 -16.37 -5.76
N ILE A 241 -14.75 -16.29 -6.32
CA ILE A 241 -14.28 -15.12 -7.07
C ILE A 241 -15.11 -15.06 -8.36
N PRO A 242 -15.82 -13.95 -8.62
CA PRO A 242 -16.58 -13.81 -9.86
C PRO A 242 -15.67 -13.90 -11.09
N LYS A 243 -16.14 -14.57 -12.15
CA LYS A 243 -15.32 -14.87 -13.34
C LYS A 243 -14.87 -13.61 -14.12
N GLU A 244 -15.65 -12.55 -14.09
CA GLU A 244 -15.40 -11.29 -14.79
C GLU A 244 -15.04 -10.19 -13.80
N CYS A 245 -13.78 -10.16 -13.36
CA CYS A 245 -13.30 -9.17 -12.41
C CYS A 245 -12.17 -8.30 -12.97
N LYS A 246 -12.17 -7.02 -12.60
CA LYS A 246 -11.09 -6.07 -12.81
C LYS A 246 -10.39 -5.79 -11.48
N ILE A 247 -9.08 -6.01 -11.42
CA ILE A 247 -8.29 -5.65 -10.23
C ILE A 247 -8.20 -4.13 -10.16
N LEU A 248 -8.67 -3.53 -9.07
CA LEU A 248 -8.59 -2.09 -8.84
C LEU A 248 -7.25 -1.70 -8.25
N PHE A 249 -6.81 -2.38 -7.18
CA PHE A 249 -5.50 -2.13 -6.58
C PHE A 249 -5.08 -3.29 -5.66
N ARG A 250 -3.77 -3.36 -5.37
CA ARG A 250 -3.16 -4.31 -4.43
C ARG A 250 -2.35 -3.55 -3.39
N ARG A 251 -2.46 -3.93 -2.13
CA ARG A 251 -1.70 -3.38 -1.00
C ARG A 251 -0.96 -4.49 -0.28
N LEU A 252 0.31 -4.23 0.03
CA LEU A 252 1.19 -5.14 0.75
C LEU A 252 1.36 -4.66 2.19
N PHE A 253 1.39 -5.62 3.10
CA PHE A 253 1.57 -5.41 4.52
C PHE A 253 2.60 -6.40 5.05
N ASP A 254 3.35 -5.97 6.07
CA ASP A 254 4.31 -6.81 6.80
C ASP A 254 5.28 -7.57 5.90
N ASP A 255 5.95 -6.84 5.00
CA ASP A 255 6.89 -7.39 4.03
C ASP A 255 6.28 -8.48 3.13
N ASP A 256 5.06 -8.24 2.66
CA ASP A 256 4.29 -9.15 1.79
C ASP A 256 3.87 -10.47 2.48
N ARG A 257 3.91 -10.53 3.81
CA ARG A 257 3.28 -11.63 4.57
C ARG A 257 1.77 -11.59 4.45
N LEU A 258 1.20 -10.38 4.39
CA LEU A 258 -0.21 -10.14 4.12
C LEU A 258 -0.33 -9.26 2.89
N SER A 259 -1.17 -9.67 1.94
CA SER A 259 -1.54 -8.83 0.80
C SER A 259 -3.05 -8.74 0.69
N LEU A 260 -3.54 -7.54 0.42
CA LEU A 260 -4.93 -7.27 0.13
C LEU A 260 -5.06 -6.87 -1.34
N MET A 261 -5.96 -7.52 -2.05
CA MET A 261 -6.35 -7.17 -3.41
C MET A 261 -7.81 -6.75 -3.43
N VAL A 262 -8.10 -5.62 -4.07
CA VAL A 262 -9.46 -5.15 -4.28
C VAL A 262 -9.79 -5.29 -5.76
N TYR A 263 -10.91 -5.92 -6.07
CA TYR A 263 -11.37 -6.07 -7.44
C TYR A 263 -12.86 -5.76 -7.56
N LEU A 264 -13.25 -5.39 -8.78
CA LEU A 264 -14.62 -5.04 -9.15
C LEU A 264 -15.16 -6.12 -10.07
N ASN A 265 -16.30 -6.71 -9.71
CA ASN A 265 -17.03 -7.58 -10.62
C ASN A 265 -17.67 -6.72 -11.71
N LEU A 266 -17.33 -6.98 -12.97
CA LEU A 266 -17.76 -6.18 -14.11
C LEU A 266 -19.23 -6.39 -14.48
N VAL A 267 -19.82 -7.53 -14.09
CA VAL A 267 -21.23 -7.86 -14.36
C VAL A 267 -22.16 -7.09 -13.43
N ASN A 268 -21.89 -7.12 -12.13
CA ASN A 268 -22.77 -6.54 -11.11
C ASN A 268 -22.20 -5.30 -10.40
N GLN A 269 -21.01 -4.84 -10.78
CA GLN A 269 -20.30 -3.68 -10.22
C GLN A 269 -20.04 -3.81 -8.70
N VAL A 270 -20.03 -5.03 -8.15
CA VAL A 270 -19.78 -5.27 -6.73
C VAL A 270 -18.27 -5.33 -6.47
N PRO A 271 -17.75 -4.50 -5.55
CA PRO A 271 -16.36 -4.57 -5.11
C PRO A 271 -16.16 -5.67 -4.06
N TYR A 272 -15.07 -6.41 -4.22
CA TYR A 272 -14.64 -7.50 -3.35
C TYR A 272 -13.21 -7.29 -2.87
N LEU A 273 -12.93 -7.77 -1.66
CA LEU A 273 -11.64 -7.70 -1.02
C LEU A 273 -11.13 -9.13 -0.78
N LEU A 274 -9.98 -9.46 -1.38
CA LEU A 274 -9.28 -10.71 -1.20
C LEU A 274 -8.01 -10.47 -0.36
N ILE A 275 -7.92 -11.15 0.78
CA ILE A 275 -6.71 -11.21 1.57
C ILE A 275 -6.00 -12.51 1.30
N ARG A 276 -4.70 -12.42 1.04
CA ARG A 276 -3.76 -13.53 1.20
C ARG A 276 -2.96 -13.30 2.47
N THR A 277 -2.89 -14.32 3.30
CA THR A 277 -1.94 -14.39 4.42
C THR A 277 -1.05 -15.61 4.27
N PHE A 278 0.15 -15.52 4.83
CA PHE A 278 1.09 -16.62 4.88
C PHE A 278 1.24 -17.10 6.32
N HIS A 279 0.87 -18.36 6.56
CA HIS A 279 0.90 -18.96 7.90
C HIS A 279 1.32 -20.44 7.81
N LEU A 280 2.31 -20.81 8.63
CA LEU A 280 2.83 -22.19 8.75
C LEU A 280 3.17 -22.85 7.39
N GLY A 281 3.96 -22.19 6.55
CA GLY A 281 4.38 -22.76 5.27
C GLY A 281 3.31 -22.70 4.17
N ASN A 282 2.09 -22.23 4.48
CA ASN A 282 0.95 -22.28 3.58
C ASN A 282 0.33 -20.90 3.34
N PHE A 283 -0.22 -20.75 2.14
CA PHE A 283 -0.97 -19.57 1.75
C PHE A 283 -2.45 -19.79 1.99
N TRP A 284 -3.04 -18.80 2.64
CA TRP A 284 -4.41 -18.81 3.09
C TRP A 284 -5.11 -17.59 2.52
N PHE A 285 -6.34 -17.79 2.05
CA PHE A 285 -7.10 -16.78 1.37
C PHE A 285 -8.41 -16.51 2.10
N SER A 286 -8.84 -15.26 2.11
CA SER A 286 -10.15 -14.89 2.60
C SER A 286 -10.75 -13.84 1.68
N LEU A 287 -12.01 -14.03 1.31
CA LEU A 287 -12.72 -13.18 0.35
C LEU A 287 -14.01 -12.68 0.99
N ASN A 288 -14.27 -11.37 0.95
CA ASN A 288 -15.55 -10.77 1.36
C ASN A 288 -15.91 -9.62 0.40
N GLY A 289 -17.20 -9.43 0.14
CA GLY A 289 -17.69 -8.23 -0.54
C GLY A 289 -17.57 -6.99 0.35
N ALA A 290 -17.33 -5.80 -0.23
CA ALA A 290 -17.23 -4.58 0.58
C ALA A 290 -18.54 -4.25 1.34
N HIS A 291 -19.69 -4.68 0.81
CA HIS A 291 -21.00 -4.54 1.45
C HIS A 291 -21.14 -5.38 2.74
N GLU A 292 -20.37 -6.45 2.88
CA GLU A 292 -20.39 -7.36 4.03
C GLU A 292 -19.47 -6.89 5.17
N LEU A 293 -18.58 -5.94 4.88
CA LEU A 293 -17.52 -5.51 5.78
C LEU A 293 -17.82 -4.13 6.37
N ARG A 294 -17.52 -3.96 7.66
CA ARG A 294 -17.49 -2.66 8.35
C ARG A 294 -16.04 -2.21 8.51
N ILE A 295 -15.74 -0.95 8.19
CA ILE A 295 -14.40 -0.36 8.41
C ILE A 295 -14.37 0.55 9.65
N LEU A 296 -13.35 0.41 10.48
CA LEU A 296 -13.10 1.24 11.66
C LEU A 296 -11.61 1.54 11.77
N ARG A 297 -11.25 2.71 12.30
CA ARG A 297 -9.85 3.02 12.63
C ARG A 297 -9.60 2.78 14.12
N GLU A 298 -8.49 2.10 14.40
CA GLU A 298 -7.95 1.89 15.74
C GLU A 298 -6.45 2.26 15.70
N GLY A 299 -6.12 3.48 16.14
CA GLY A 299 -4.74 4.00 16.08
C GLY A 299 -4.23 4.13 14.64
N ASN A 300 -3.19 3.37 14.29
CA ASN A 300 -2.63 3.33 12.94
C ASN A 300 -3.18 2.19 12.07
N THR A 301 -4.22 1.49 12.56
CA THR A 301 -4.80 0.34 11.87
C THR A 301 -6.21 0.65 11.37
N LEU A 302 -6.55 0.06 10.23
CA LEU A 302 -7.94 -0.06 9.79
C LEU A 302 -8.42 -1.48 10.03
N GLN A 303 -9.37 -1.62 10.94
CA GLN A 303 -10.03 -2.87 11.25
C GLN A 303 -11.24 -3.04 10.33
N LEU A 304 -11.22 -4.09 9.52
CA LEU A 304 -12.35 -4.58 8.75
C LEU A 304 -13.04 -5.66 9.56
N ARG A 305 -14.32 -5.51 9.83
CA ARG A 305 -15.14 -6.46 10.57
C ARG A 305 -16.23 -7.05 9.68
N ARG A 306 -16.54 -8.33 9.87
CA ARG A 306 -17.64 -9.02 9.20
C ARG A 306 -18.72 -9.43 10.20
N TRP A 307 -19.91 -9.73 9.72
CA TRP A 307 -20.91 -10.44 10.53
C TRP A 307 -20.60 -11.94 10.54
N SER A 308 -20.72 -12.59 11.70
CA SER A 308 -20.63 -14.04 11.81
C SER A 308 -22.03 -14.61 12.02
N HIS A 309 -22.58 -15.31 11.03
CA HIS A 309 -23.90 -15.92 11.14
C HIS A 309 -23.95 -17.04 12.20
N SER A 310 -22.87 -17.80 12.37
CA SER A 310 -22.80 -18.86 13.39
C SER A 310 -22.85 -18.32 14.82
N GLU A 311 -22.29 -17.14 15.05
CA GLU A 311 -22.14 -16.57 16.40
C GLU A 311 -23.00 -15.32 16.62
N GLN A 312 -23.77 -14.91 15.61
CA GLN A 312 -24.66 -13.76 15.64
C GLN A 312 -23.98 -12.49 16.18
N GLN A 313 -22.72 -12.26 15.82
CA GLN A 313 -21.94 -11.12 16.26
C GLN A 313 -20.96 -10.60 15.21
N SER A 314 -20.58 -9.33 15.36
CA SER A 314 -19.53 -8.72 14.54
C SER A 314 -18.15 -9.19 14.97
N LYS A 315 -17.40 -9.77 14.04
CA LYS A 315 -16.04 -10.25 14.25
C LYS A 315 -15.02 -9.47 13.43
N PRO A 316 -13.79 -9.28 13.93
CA PRO A 316 -12.72 -8.78 13.10
C PRO A 316 -12.43 -9.79 11.96
N TRP A 317 -12.30 -9.27 10.75
CA TRP A 317 -11.93 -10.01 9.54
C TRP A 317 -10.46 -9.75 9.21
N ALA A 318 -10.04 -8.49 9.29
CA ALA A 318 -8.64 -8.08 9.13
C ALA A 318 -8.33 -6.78 9.86
N SER A 319 -7.09 -6.61 10.30
CA SER A 319 -6.53 -5.35 10.77
C SER A 319 -5.33 -5.02 9.92
N LEU A 320 -5.41 -3.90 9.22
CA LEU A 320 -4.42 -3.45 8.27
C LEU A 320 -3.62 -2.32 8.91
N SER A 321 -2.32 -2.54 9.15
CA SER A 321 -1.45 -1.57 9.80
C SER A 321 -0.77 -0.68 8.76
N PHE A 322 -0.96 0.63 8.87
CA PHE A 322 -0.41 1.60 7.93
C PHE A 322 0.82 2.28 8.52
N LYS A 323 1.86 2.45 7.66
CA LYS A 323 3.09 3.17 8.02
C LYS A 323 2.91 4.69 7.93
N THR A 324 2.01 5.14 7.05
CA THR A 324 1.75 6.55 6.81
C THR A 324 0.27 6.87 6.93
N TRP A 325 -0.02 8.07 7.41
CA TRP A 325 -1.39 8.57 7.56
C TRP A 325 -2.11 8.70 6.21
N GLU A 326 -1.40 9.15 5.18
CA GLU A 326 -1.95 9.34 3.84
C GLU A 326 -2.43 8.02 3.23
N GLU A 327 -1.67 6.94 3.35
CA GLU A 327 -2.07 5.62 2.84
C GLU A 327 -3.33 5.10 3.54
N MET A 328 -3.42 5.31 4.86
CA MET A 328 -4.60 4.94 5.65
C MET A 328 -5.84 5.72 5.20
N VAL A 329 -5.72 7.04 5.05
CA VAL A 329 -6.82 7.90 4.58
C VAL A 329 -7.28 7.50 3.18
N LEU A 330 -6.35 7.30 2.24
CA LEU A 330 -6.69 6.93 0.86
C LEU A 330 -7.37 5.55 0.80
N PHE A 331 -6.89 4.58 1.59
CA PHE A 331 -7.53 3.28 1.69
C PHE A 331 -8.95 3.41 2.26
N HIS A 332 -9.12 4.13 3.37
CA HIS A 332 -10.42 4.33 4.00
C HIS A 332 -11.42 5.01 3.04
N CYS A 333 -11.04 6.15 2.44
CA CYS A 333 -11.91 6.87 1.51
C CYS A 333 -12.25 6.02 0.27
N SER A 334 -11.30 5.21 -0.23
CA SER A 334 -11.57 4.30 -1.34
C SER A 334 -12.58 3.21 -0.95
N PHE A 335 -12.40 2.59 0.21
CA PHE A 335 -13.32 1.58 0.72
C PHE A 335 -14.74 2.14 0.88
N VAL A 336 -14.88 3.29 1.54
CA VAL A 336 -16.17 3.94 1.77
C VAL A 336 -16.85 4.31 0.44
N SER A 337 -16.08 4.82 -0.52
CA SER A 337 -16.59 5.22 -1.84
C SER A 337 -17.07 4.04 -2.68
N LEU A 338 -16.34 2.93 -2.63
CA LEU A 338 -16.72 1.66 -3.27
C LEU A 338 -17.97 1.07 -2.62
N LYS A 339 -18.02 1.08 -1.28
CA LYS A 339 -19.16 0.55 -0.52
C LYS A 339 -20.43 1.38 -0.72
N ALA A 340 -20.33 2.71 -0.70
CA ALA A 340 -21.47 3.61 -0.88
C ALA A 340 -22.13 3.50 -2.26
N ARG A 341 -21.35 3.19 -3.30
CA ARG A 341 -21.84 3.02 -4.68
C ARG A 341 -22.22 1.58 -5.03
N ASN A 342 -22.16 0.66 -4.07
CA ASN A 342 -22.51 -0.74 -4.27
C ASN A 342 -24.02 -0.96 -4.05
N ALA A 343 -24.70 -1.50 -5.06
CA ALA A 343 -26.13 -1.81 -5.02
C ALA A 343 -26.53 -2.81 -3.91
N LEU A 344 -25.59 -3.64 -3.42
CA LEU A 344 -25.83 -4.57 -2.31
C LEU A 344 -25.70 -3.91 -0.93
N THR A 345 -25.23 -2.66 -0.86
CA THR A 345 -25.11 -1.93 0.41
C THR A 345 -26.47 -1.34 0.79
N VAL A 346 -27.18 -2.01 1.70
CA VAL A 346 -28.50 -1.55 2.20
C VAL A 346 -28.38 -0.26 3.01
N ARG A 347 -27.36 -0.16 3.87
CA ARG A 347 -27.10 1.04 4.69
C ARG A 347 -25.62 1.10 5.05
N LEU A 348 -24.98 2.21 4.73
CA LEU A 348 -23.65 2.50 5.23
C LEU A 348 -23.75 3.00 6.68
N ASN A 349 -22.98 2.39 7.60
CA ASN A 349 -22.99 2.82 8.98
C ASN A 349 -22.36 4.23 9.09
N PRO A 350 -22.99 5.20 9.80
CA PRO A 350 -22.45 6.55 9.95
C PRO A 350 -21.02 6.60 10.49
N ASP A 351 -20.62 5.65 11.34
CA ASP A 351 -19.28 5.59 11.91
C ASP A 351 -18.21 5.22 10.87
N GLU A 352 -18.60 4.57 9.77
CA GLU A 352 -17.69 4.26 8.65
C GLU A 352 -17.45 5.47 7.76
N GLN A 353 -18.30 6.50 7.83
CA GLN A 353 -18.18 7.69 6.97
C GLN A 353 -17.06 8.62 7.44
N TYR A 354 -16.62 8.47 8.69
CA TYR A 354 -15.60 9.31 9.31
C TYR A 354 -14.42 8.45 9.76
N LEU A 355 -13.21 8.92 9.47
CA LEU A 355 -12.02 8.29 10.00
C LEU A 355 -11.87 8.71 11.46
N ALA A 356 -11.83 7.74 12.39
CA ALA A 356 -11.64 8.03 13.81
C ALA A 356 -10.32 8.81 14.04
N ASP A 357 -10.23 9.48 15.18
CA ASP A 357 -9.08 10.31 15.56
C ASP A 357 -8.80 11.52 14.65
N GLU A 358 -9.66 11.82 13.69
CA GLU A 358 -9.63 13.07 12.93
C GLU A 358 -10.58 14.12 13.53
N ARG A 359 -10.03 15.26 13.92
CA ARG A 359 -10.83 16.42 14.35
C ARG A 359 -11.19 17.29 13.16
N ARG A 360 -12.48 17.54 13.00
CA ARG A 360 -12.98 18.58 12.08
C ARG A 360 -12.66 19.96 12.61
N ILE A 361 -11.85 20.73 11.89
CA ILE A 361 -11.50 22.13 12.24
C ILE A 361 -12.25 23.15 11.39
N PHE A 362 -12.79 22.75 10.24
CA PHE A 362 -13.66 23.57 9.40
C PHE A 362 -14.65 22.70 8.62
N GLN A 363 -15.82 23.25 8.33
CA GLN A 363 -16.79 22.68 7.40
C GLN A 363 -17.57 23.79 6.70
N GLY A 364 -17.75 23.68 5.39
CA GLY A 364 -18.54 24.62 4.60
C GLY A 364 -19.06 23.99 3.31
N GLN A 365 -20.07 24.61 2.70
CA GLN A 365 -20.60 24.19 1.41
C GLN A 365 -19.81 24.87 0.28
N ILE A 366 -19.43 24.09 -0.73
CA ILE A 366 -18.80 24.57 -1.96
C ILE A 366 -19.62 24.14 -3.18
N LEU A 367 -19.51 24.91 -4.24
CA LEU A 367 -19.95 24.56 -5.58
C LEU A 367 -18.73 24.06 -6.34
N ASP A 368 -18.71 22.77 -6.64
CA ASP A 368 -17.59 22.10 -7.27
C ASP A 368 -18.09 21.12 -8.33
N ASP A 369 -17.42 21.11 -9.47
CA ASP A 369 -17.83 20.55 -10.76
C ASP A 369 -19.33 20.66 -11.12
N GLY A 370 -19.97 21.79 -10.76
CA GLY A 370 -21.40 22.02 -10.98
C GLY A 370 -22.33 21.43 -9.92
N TYR A 371 -21.79 20.72 -8.93
CA TYR A 371 -22.52 20.09 -7.84
C TYR A 371 -22.25 20.78 -6.49
N ARG A 372 -23.17 20.59 -5.54
CA ARG A 372 -22.97 21.04 -4.15
C ARG A 372 -22.22 19.97 -3.37
N HIS A 373 -21.11 20.36 -2.76
CA HIS A 373 -20.30 19.48 -1.93
C HIS A 373 -20.07 20.10 -0.55
N THR A 374 -19.89 19.23 0.42
CA THR A 374 -19.44 19.61 1.76
C THR A 374 -17.92 19.54 1.80
N LEU A 375 -17.26 20.69 1.89
CA LEU A 375 -15.82 20.78 2.12
C LEU A 375 -15.55 20.76 3.62
N THR A 376 -14.65 19.88 4.04
CA THR A 376 -14.24 19.71 5.43
C THR A 376 -12.72 19.76 5.53
N VAL A 377 -12.20 20.45 6.54
CA VAL A 377 -10.77 20.37 6.90
C VAL A 377 -10.65 19.50 8.13
N TYR A 378 -9.94 18.39 7.98
CA TYR A 378 -9.62 17.47 9.06
C TYR A 378 -8.18 17.67 9.54
N ARG A 379 -7.99 17.52 10.85
CA ARG A 379 -6.70 17.41 11.50
C ARG A 379 -6.61 16.08 12.23
N ASP A 380 -5.64 15.26 11.87
CA ASP A 380 -5.36 14.02 12.58
C ASP A 380 -4.82 14.31 13.99
N SER A 381 -5.30 13.55 14.97
CA SER A 381 -4.95 13.80 16.38
C SER A 381 -3.51 13.40 16.70
N GLU A 382 -3.02 12.32 16.08
CA GLU A 382 -1.69 11.74 16.36
C GLU A 382 -0.59 12.42 15.53
N SER A 383 -0.73 12.38 14.21
CA SER A 383 0.25 12.91 13.25
C SER A 383 0.17 14.42 13.06
N ARG A 384 -0.94 15.04 13.50
CA ARG A 384 -1.26 16.47 13.27
C ARG A 384 -1.42 16.85 11.79
N GLY A 385 -1.41 15.85 10.89
CA GLY A 385 -1.62 16.03 9.47
C GLY A 385 -2.94 16.72 9.16
N LEU A 386 -2.95 17.57 8.12
CA LEU A 386 -4.11 18.31 7.67
C LEU A 386 -4.55 17.80 6.30
N ARG A 387 -5.85 17.57 6.12
CA ARG A 387 -6.43 17.23 4.81
C ARG A 387 -7.69 18.02 4.53
N LEU A 388 -7.85 18.38 3.26
CA LEU A 388 -9.11 18.81 2.68
C LEU A 388 -9.88 17.58 2.23
N HIS A 389 -11.18 17.58 2.51
CA HIS A 389 -12.06 16.48 2.13
C HIS A 389 -13.37 17.05 1.58
N ALA A 390 -13.67 16.74 0.33
CA ALA A 390 -14.98 17.04 -0.26
C ALA A 390 -15.82 15.77 -0.32
N ALA A 391 -17.07 15.91 0.13
CA ALA A 391 -18.05 14.84 0.11
C ALA A 391 -19.38 15.33 -0.46
N VAL A 392 -20.16 14.40 -1.01
CA VAL A 392 -21.50 14.69 -1.55
C VAL A 392 -22.38 15.30 -0.46
N ALA A 393 -23.02 16.44 -0.74
CA ALA A 393 -23.79 17.16 0.27
C ALA A 393 -25.17 16.54 0.54
N GLU A 394 -25.83 16.03 -0.50
CA GLU A 394 -27.25 15.65 -0.53
C GLU A 394 -27.47 14.39 -1.39
N GLY A 395 -28.62 13.72 -1.23
CA GLY A 395 -28.96 12.49 -1.96
C GLY A 395 -28.45 11.20 -1.33
N ASP A 396 -28.56 10.09 -2.06
CA ASP A 396 -28.26 8.73 -1.55
C ASP A 396 -26.78 8.52 -1.24
N LEU A 397 -25.90 9.21 -1.97
CA LEU A 397 -24.45 9.19 -1.75
C LEU A 397 -23.98 10.22 -0.73
N ARG A 398 -24.89 10.85 0.04
CA ARG A 398 -24.54 11.88 1.01
C ARG A 398 -23.41 11.43 1.94
N ARG A 399 -22.39 12.29 2.07
CA ARG A 399 -21.11 12.08 2.80
C ARG A 399 -20.16 11.07 2.17
N SER A 400 -20.49 10.48 1.02
CA SER A 400 -19.51 9.72 0.25
C SER A 400 -18.37 10.64 -0.21
N PRO A 401 -17.10 10.22 -0.08
CA PRO A 401 -15.96 10.96 -0.61
C PRO A 401 -16.12 11.25 -2.10
N VAL A 402 -15.82 12.49 -2.51
CA VAL A 402 -15.65 12.89 -3.91
C VAL A 402 -14.16 13.06 -4.19
N TRP A 403 -13.45 13.81 -3.34
CA TRP A 403 -11.99 13.90 -3.38
C TRP A 403 -11.41 14.23 -2.00
N THR A 404 -10.12 13.92 -1.83
CA THR A 404 -9.32 14.34 -0.67
C THR A 404 -8.00 14.93 -1.15
N ALA A 405 -7.43 15.83 -0.37
CA ALA A 405 -6.12 16.44 -0.65
C ALA A 405 -5.35 16.64 0.64
N PHE A 406 -4.06 16.30 0.66
CA PHE A 406 -3.22 16.49 1.82
C PHE A 406 -2.58 17.87 1.79
N ILE A 407 -2.62 18.57 2.91
CA ILE A 407 -1.94 19.84 3.10
C ILE A 407 -0.53 19.53 3.59
N THR A 408 0.48 19.81 2.78
CA THR A 408 1.88 19.50 3.09
C THR A 408 2.67 20.80 3.29
N HIS A 409 3.99 20.78 3.14
CA HIS A 409 4.86 21.94 3.31
C HIS A 409 4.48 23.18 2.49
N GLN A 410 3.78 23.01 1.36
CA GLN A 410 3.43 24.12 0.48
C GLN A 410 2.49 25.14 1.14
N SER A 411 1.72 24.76 2.17
CA SER A 411 0.87 25.71 2.91
C SER A 411 1.65 26.73 3.74
N ALA A 412 2.96 26.53 3.95
CA ALA A 412 3.81 27.53 4.59
C ALA A 412 4.03 28.76 3.68
N SER A 413 3.84 28.63 2.37
CA SER A 413 3.94 29.74 1.43
C SER A 413 2.74 30.68 1.58
N THR A 414 3.00 31.99 1.65
CA THR A 414 1.93 33.00 1.64
C THR A 414 1.16 33.04 0.31
N SER A 415 1.76 32.52 -0.77
CA SER A 415 1.15 32.45 -2.11
C SER A 415 0.37 31.16 -2.38
N TRP A 416 0.40 30.18 -1.46
CA TRP A 416 -0.35 28.93 -1.60
C TRP A 416 -1.85 29.17 -1.64
N LEU A 417 -2.35 30.06 -0.77
CA LEU A 417 -3.75 30.42 -0.65
C LEU A 417 -3.94 31.87 -1.09
N HIS A 418 -4.73 32.08 -2.13
CA HIS A 418 -5.04 33.40 -2.67
C HIS A 418 -6.56 33.63 -2.70
N VAL A 419 -7.03 34.74 -2.14
CA VAL A 419 -8.45 35.11 -2.19
C VAL A 419 -8.71 35.86 -3.49
N GLN A 420 -9.43 35.21 -4.42
CA GLN A 420 -9.76 35.82 -5.71
C GLN A 420 -11.01 36.71 -5.62
N SER A 421 -11.99 36.31 -4.81
CA SER A 421 -13.20 37.09 -4.54
C SER A 421 -13.78 36.74 -3.18
N ARG A 422 -14.88 37.39 -2.78
CA ARG A 422 -15.58 37.11 -1.51
C ARG A 422 -16.02 35.65 -1.35
N HIS A 423 -16.19 34.92 -2.45
CA HIS A 423 -16.65 33.53 -2.46
C HIS A 423 -15.60 32.55 -3.00
N ARG A 424 -14.52 33.04 -3.61
CA ARG A 424 -13.57 32.19 -4.34
C ARG A 424 -12.16 32.27 -3.76
N ILE A 425 -11.61 31.11 -3.46
CA ILE A 425 -10.25 30.94 -2.96
C ILE A 425 -9.50 30.02 -3.92
N TRP A 426 -8.28 30.40 -4.28
CA TRP A 426 -7.39 29.60 -5.09
C TRP A 426 -6.34 28.94 -4.20
N LEU A 427 -6.10 27.66 -4.47
CA LEU A 427 -5.06 26.85 -3.83
C LEU A 427 -4.07 26.38 -4.90
N ARG A 428 -2.79 26.72 -4.75
CA ARG A 428 -1.72 26.28 -5.66
C ARG A 428 -1.18 24.92 -5.23
N ASP A 429 -0.57 24.14 -6.12
CA ASP A 429 0.18 22.92 -5.75
C ASP A 429 -0.59 21.90 -4.88
N VAL A 430 -1.92 21.82 -5.06
CA VAL A 430 -2.77 20.82 -4.41
C VAL A 430 -2.81 19.56 -5.27
N GLN A 431 -2.47 18.40 -4.70
CA GLN A 431 -2.74 17.09 -5.30
C GLN A 431 -4.11 16.60 -4.84
N LEU A 432 -5.04 16.35 -5.77
CA LEU A 432 -6.32 15.72 -5.43
C LEU A 432 -6.24 14.21 -5.67
N TYR A 433 -6.88 13.45 -4.80
CA TYR A 433 -7.20 12.04 -4.99
C TYR A 433 -8.71 11.94 -5.10
N VAL A 434 -9.19 11.54 -6.28
CA VAL A 434 -10.60 11.64 -6.70
C VAL A 434 -11.23 10.25 -6.64
N PHE A 435 -12.37 10.14 -5.96
CA PHE A 435 -13.10 8.89 -5.69
C PHE A 435 -14.40 8.77 -6.52
N ASP A 436 -14.46 9.49 -7.63
CA ASP A 436 -15.61 9.56 -8.53
C ASP A 436 -15.13 9.58 -9.97
N GLN A 437 -15.74 8.75 -10.83
CA GLN A 437 -15.36 8.65 -12.23
C GLN A 437 -15.80 9.88 -13.03
N ASP A 438 -16.89 10.53 -12.61
CA ASP A 438 -17.50 11.62 -13.35
C ASP A 438 -16.92 13.00 -12.97
N TYR A 439 -16.08 13.06 -11.93
CA TYR A 439 -15.51 14.31 -11.43
C TYR A 439 -14.43 14.88 -12.36
N ARG A 440 -14.64 16.10 -12.83
CA ARG A 440 -13.75 16.79 -13.76
C ARG A 440 -12.90 17.83 -13.04
N GLN A 441 -11.75 17.40 -12.55
CA GLN A 441 -10.78 18.30 -11.91
C GLN A 441 -10.36 19.47 -12.81
N ALA A 442 -10.33 19.28 -14.14
CA ALA A 442 -10.00 20.31 -15.11
C ALA A 442 -10.96 21.51 -15.06
N SER A 443 -12.24 21.30 -14.71
CA SER A 443 -13.23 22.36 -14.55
C SER A 443 -12.82 23.38 -13.49
N GLN A 444 -12.09 22.94 -12.46
CA GLN A 444 -11.64 23.78 -11.34
C GLN A 444 -10.21 24.26 -11.42
N ARG A 445 -9.39 23.70 -12.33
CA ARG A 445 -8.02 24.16 -12.54
C ARG A 445 -7.99 25.26 -13.58
N ARG A 446 -7.75 26.50 -13.14
CA ARG A 446 -7.73 27.67 -14.04
C ARG A 446 -6.36 27.82 -14.69
N ARG A 447 -6.33 27.87 -16.03
CA ARG A 447 -5.11 28.13 -16.82
C ARG A 447 -4.48 29.49 -16.48
N GLN A 448 -5.29 30.53 -16.29
CA GLN A 448 -4.82 31.88 -15.94
C GLN A 448 -4.25 31.98 -14.51
N GLY A 449 -4.55 31.02 -13.63
CA GLY A 449 -4.05 30.96 -12.25
C GLY A 449 -2.82 30.08 -12.07
N GLY A 450 -2.08 29.78 -13.14
CA GLY A 450 -0.94 28.85 -13.09
C GLY A 450 -1.32 27.41 -12.73
N GLY A 451 -2.56 26.99 -13.04
CA GLY A 451 -3.06 25.66 -12.67
C GLY A 451 -3.60 25.54 -11.25
N ALA A 452 -3.76 26.66 -10.53
CA ALA A 452 -4.38 26.71 -9.21
C ALA A 452 -5.79 26.10 -9.22
N PHE A 453 -6.13 25.44 -8.12
CA PHE A 453 -7.42 24.83 -7.87
C PHE A 453 -8.36 25.85 -7.23
N GLU A 454 -9.53 26.07 -7.85
CA GLU A 454 -10.53 27.04 -7.39
C GLU A 454 -11.55 26.38 -6.46
N LEU A 455 -11.66 26.91 -5.24
CA LEU A 455 -12.75 26.62 -4.30
C LEU A 455 -13.78 27.74 -4.37
N ASN A 456 -15.01 27.40 -4.76
CA ASN A 456 -16.15 28.32 -4.81
C ASN A 456 -17.10 28.06 -3.65
N PHE A 457 -17.09 28.91 -2.62
CA PHE A 457 -17.92 28.76 -1.43
C PHE A 457 -19.32 29.31 -1.64
N ALA A 458 -20.32 28.59 -1.14
CA ALA A 458 -21.73 29.01 -1.21
C ALA A 458 -21.98 30.36 -0.51
N THR A 459 -21.22 30.68 0.54
CA THR A 459 -21.31 31.96 1.24
C THR A 459 -19.93 32.57 1.49
N SER A 460 -19.85 33.90 1.52
CA SER A 460 -18.59 34.62 1.76
C SER A 460 -18.06 34.44 3.18
N GLU A 461 -18.96 34.21 4.13
CA GLU A 461 -18.60 33.89 5.52
C GLU A 461 -17.81 32.57 5.59
N MET A 462 -18.21 31.55 4.82
CA MET A 462 -17.50 30.27 4.78
C MET A 462 -16.11 30.42 4.14
N ALA A 463 -15.98 31.23 3.09
CA ALA A 463 -14.68 31.54 2.50
C ALA A 463 -13.76 32.23 3.50
N SER A 464 -14.27 33.22 4.25
CA SER A 464 -13.49 33.90 5.30
C SER A 464 -13.05 32.92 6.38
N LYS A 465 -13.98 32.13 6.93
CA LYS A 465 -13.67 31.13 7.97
C LYS A 465 -12.64 30.11 7.48
N PHE A 466 -12.72 29.67 6.22
CA PHE A 466 -11.74 28.77 5.63
C PHE A 466 -10.33 29.40 5.56
N ARG A 467 -10.23 30.65 5.09
CA ARG A 467 -8.96 31.38 5.08
C ARG A 467 -8.38 31.49 6.49
N ASP A 468 -9.20 31.83 7.47
CA ASP A 468 -8.76 32.05 8.85
C ASP A 468 -8.21 30.77 9.52
N VAL A 469 -8.52 29.57 9.00
CA VAL A 469 -7.90 28.29 9.43
C VAL A 469 -6.41 28.26 9.12
N PHE A 470 -5.99 28.80 7.98
CA PHE A 470 -4.61 28.73 7.48
C PHE A 470 -3.84 30.05 7.66
N GLN A 471 -4.55 31.18 7.65
CA GLN A 471 -4.00 32.53 7.81
C GLN A 471 -4.79 33.26 8.91
N PRO A 472 -4.59 32.91 10.19
CA PRO A 472 -5.31 33.55 11.28
C PRO A 472 -4.99 35.05 11.32
N PRO A 473 -5.98 35.93 11.57
CA PRO A 473 -5.75 37.36 11.65
C PRO A 473 -4.73 37.68 12.75
N ALA A 474 -3.74 38.53 12.44
CA ALA A 474 -2.75 38.98 13.40
C ALA A 474 -3.48 39.52 14.66
N LYS A 475 -3.16 38.96 15.83
CA LYS A 475 -3.75 39.41 17.11
C LYS A 475 -3.45 40.91 17.25
N ARG A 476 -4.48 41.75 17.12
CA ARG A 476 -4.38 43.17 17.46
C ARG A 476 -3.98 43.27 18.94
N SER A 477 -2.75 43.69 19.20
CA SER A 477 -2.33 44.15 20.51
C SER A 477 -3.34 45.22 20.95
N ARG A 478 -4.09 44.95 22.02
CA ARG A 478 -4.93 45.97 22.65
C ARG A 478 -4.01 46.98 23.33
N SER A 479 -3.55 47.98 22.59
CA SER A 479 -3.08 49.22 23.20
C SER A 479 -4.30 49.88 23.83
N ARG A 480 -4.36 49.86 25.17
CA ARG A 480 -5.28 50.70 25.95
C ARG A 480 -4.97 52.16 25.61
N HIS A 481 -5.75 52.77 24.73
CA HIS A 481 -5.89 54.23 24.76
C HIS A 481 -6.89 54.56 25.85
N LYS A 482 -6.39 55.12 26.96
CA LYS A 482 -7.19 55.96 27.84
C LYS A 482 -7.53 57.24 27.08
N GLU A 483 -8.81 57.52 26.96
CA GLU A 483 -9.31 58.88 26.78
C GLU A 483 -8.97 59.69 28.04
N GLU A 484 -8.36 60.87 27.85
CA GLU A 484 -8.66 62.04 28.67
C GLU A 484 -8.21 63.28 27.88
N GLY A 485 -9.13 64.23 27.73
CA GLY A 485 -8.99 65.39 26.87
C GLY A 485 -8.48 66.64 27.59
N LYS A 486 -8.07 67.58 26.72
CA LYS A 486 -8.03 69.05 26.85
C LYS A 486 -6.95 69.70 27.73
N SER A 487 -6.20 70.58 27.03
CA SER A 487 -5.96 72.00 27.34
C SER A 487 -4.50 72.37 27.63
N GLY A 488 -4.02 73.41 26.94
CA GLY A 488 -3.06 74.35 27.54
C GLY A 488 -1.72 74.52 26.82
N LYS A 489 -1.55 75.69 26.21
CA LYS A 489 -0.32 76.28 25.63
C LYS A 489 0.91 76.20 26.55
N GLY A 490 2.11 76.13 25.94
CA GLY A 490 3.36 76.55 26.61
C GLY A 490 4.62 76.23 25.82
N LYS A 491 5.42 77.25 25.50
CA LYS A 491 6.66 77.22 24.72
C LYS A 491 7.88 76.77 25.55
N ALA A 492 8.95 76.42 24.80
CA ALA A 492 10.39 76.61 25.05
C ALA A 492 11.21 75.40 25.55
N ALA A 493 12.30 75.17 24.81
CA ALA A 493 13.43 74.26 25.04
C ALA A 493 14.43 74.87 26.07
N PRO A 494 15.70 74.40 26.26
CA PRO A 494 16.40 73.21 25.75
C PRO A 494 17.35 72.48 26.76
N LYS A 495 18.02 71.41 26.27
CA LYS A 495 19.40 70.92 26.60
C LYS A 495 19.75 70.55 28.06
N MET A 496 20.18 69.29 28.27
CA MET A 496 21.57 68.99 28.67
C MET A 496 21.93 67.51 28.52
N ARG A 497 23.23 67.30 28.35
CA ARG A 497 24.04 66.12 27.97
C ARG A 497 24.69 65.53 29.23
N ILE A 498 25.10 64.25 29.19
CA ILE A 498 26.28 63.58 29.85
C ILE A 498 26.07 62.07 29.56
N GLU A 499 26.80 61.41 28.65
CA GLU A 499 28.17 60.82 28.73
C GLU A 499 28.31 59.67 29.76
N GLU A 500 28.38 58.42 29.26
CA GLU A 500 29.55 57.50 29.26
C GLU A 500 29.63 56.64 30.53
N GLY A 501 29.47 55.31 30.47
CA GLY A 501 30.54 54.35 30.16
C GLY A 501 30.29 53.00 30.88
N PRO A 502 31.13 51.95 30.66
CA PRO A 502 30.65 50.61 30.25
C PRO A 502 31.12 49.43 31.14
N GLN A 503 30.73 48.19 30.76
CA GLN A 503 31.44 46.88 30.79
C GLN A 503 30.40 45.73 30.98
N VAL A 504 30.16 44.83 30.02
CA VAL A 504 30.93 43.64 29.55
C VAL A 504 31.22 42.61 30.67
N GLY A 505 30.65 41.41 30.51
CA GLY A 505 30.99 40.21 31.27
C GLY A 505 30.27 38.98 30.70
N GLU A 506 31.03 37.97 30.35
CA GLU A 506 30.73 36.76 29.58
C GLU A 506 29.76 35.77 30.28
N VAL A 507 29.16 34.87 29.50
CA VAL A 507 28.41 33.70 30.02
C VAL A 507 28.96 32.43 29.38
N GLU A 508 29.64 31.63 30.19
CA GLU A 508 30.00 30.24 29.93
C GLU A 508 28.85 29.28 30.33
N THR A 509 28.74 28.19 29.59
CA THR A 509 27.90 27.00 29.85
C THR A 509 28.53 26.05 30.88
N PRO A 510 27.70 25.25 31.56
CA PRO A 510 27.93 23.80 31.67
C PRO A 510 26.61 23.02 31.39
N GLY A 511 26.56 21.76 31.01
CA GLY A 511 27.37 20.60 31.42
C GLY A 511 26.44 19.58 32.09
N GLU A 512 26.54 18.31 31.70
CA GLU A 512 25.63 17.18 31.94
C GLU A 512 25.58 16.66 33.40
N GLU A 513 24.72 15.64 33.59
CA GLU A 513 24.58 14.70 34.72
C GLU A 513 23.58 15.05 35.84
N GLU A 514 22.47 14.29 35.91
CA GLU A 514 22.27 13.37 37.03
C GLU A 514 21.09 12.41 36.78
N GLU A 515 21.40 11.12 36.85
CA GLU A 515 20.50 9.98 36.90
C GLU A 515 20.45 9.47 38.35
N LYS A 516 19.31 9.60 39.05
CA LYS A 516 18.75 8.55 39.94
C LYS A 516 17.56 9.03 40.80
N LYS A 517 16.66 8.06 41.00
CA LYS A 517 15.69 7.90 42.09
C LYS A 517 14.47 8.81 42.09
N LEU A 518 13.31 8.19 41.79
CA LEU A 518 12.17 8.16 42.70
C LEU A 518 11.27 6.96 42.32
N GLU A 519 11.37 5.91 43.13
CA GLU A 519 10.32 4.89 43.24
C GLU A 519 9.15 5.48 44.02
N GLY A 520 7.94 5.04 43.66
CA GLY A 520 6.77 5.13 44.54
C GLY A 520 5.59 5.82 43.90
N LEU A 521 4.74 5.04 43.24
CA LEU A 521 3.27 5.13 43.34
C LEU A 521 2.67 3.91 42.65
N GLY A 522 2.10 3.03 43.46
CA GLY A 522 1.49 1.78 43.03
C GLY A 522 0.23 2.01 42.19
N VAL A 523 0.18 1.35 41.04
CA VAL A 523 -1.07 1.15 40.29
C VAL A 523 -1.31 -0.34 40.13
N ARG A 524 -2.46 -0.78 40.64
CA ARG A 524 -3.00 -2.14 40.56
C ARG A 524 -3.01 -2.63 39.10
N ARG A 525 -2.23 -3.68 38.80
CA ARG A 525 -2.36 -4.48 37.57
C ARG A 525 -3.63 -5.33 37.64
N VAL A 526 -4.59 -5.04 36.78
CA VAL A 526 -5.65 -5.98 36.39
C VAL A 526 -5.00 -7.07 35.54
N ARG A 527 -5.06 -8.33 36.01
CA ARG A 527 -4.60 -9.51 35.28
C ARG A 527 -5.53 -9.77 34.09
N THR A 528 -5.02 -9.67 32.88
CA THR A 528 -5.63 -10.29 31.68
C THR A 528 -5.26 -11.78 31.65
N PRO A 529 -6.23 -12.69 31.41
CA PRO A 529 -5.93 -14.12 31.29
C PRO A 529 -5.29 -14.44 29.94
N ALA A 530 -4.32 -15.35 29.95
CA ALA A 530 -3.65 -15.88 28.78
C ALA A 530 -4.63 -16.68 27.87
N PRO A 531 -4.41 -16.70 26.54
CA PRO A 531 -5.24 -17.49 25.64
C PRO A 531 -4.99 -18.98 25.86
N ARG A 532 -6.08 -19.73 26.10
CA ARG A 532 -6.07 -21.19 26.13
C ARG A 532 -5.81 -21.74 24.73
N SER A 533 -4.84 -22.64 24.64
CA SER A 533 -4.62 -23.54 23.50
C SER A 533 -5.86 -24.39 23.28
N VAL A 534 -6.48 -24.27 22.10
CA VAL A 534 -7.53 -25.18 21.65
C VAL A 534 -6.86 -26.25 20.80
N THR A 535 -6.80 -27.46 21.33
CA THR A 535 -6.53 -28.70 20.61
C THR A 535 -7.73 -28.97 19.70
N ILE A 536 -7.47 -29.18 18.41
CA ILE A 536 -8.48 -29.63 17.46
C ILE A 536 -8.47 -31.15 17.54
N GLU A 537 -9.53 -31.75 18.09
CA GLU A 537 -9.81 -33.18 17.95
C GLU A 537 -10.32 -33.43 16.53
N GLU A 538 -9.70 -34.41 15.87
CA GLU A 538 -10.16 -34.98 14.61
C GLU A 538 -11.49 -35.71 14.86
N VAL A 539 -12.53 -35.33 14.14
CA VAL A 539 -13.77 -36.12 14.04
C VAL A 539 -13.57 -37.04 12.84
N GLU A 540 -13.35 -38.32 13.14
CA GLU A 540 -13.51 -39.42 12.20
C GLU A 540 -15.01 -39.61 11.96
N ASP A 541 -15.47 -39.40 10.73
CA ASP A 541 -16.79 -39.86 10.29
C ASP A 541 -16.63 -41.30 9.75
N GLU A 542 -17.20 -42.26 10.49
CA GLU A 542 -17.54 -43.61 10.02
C GLU A 542 -18.89 -43.58 9.27
N ASP A 543 -18.91 -44.27 8.12
CA ASP A 543 -20.01 -44.76 7.27
C ASP A 543 -21.05 -43.79 6.65
#